data_AF-A0A8S9ZH84-F1
#
_entry.id   AF-A0A8S9ZH84-F1
#
_cell.length_a   1.000
_cell.length_b   1.000
_cell.length_c   1.000
_cell.angle_alpha   90.00
_cell.angle_beta   90.00
_cell.angle_gamma   90.00
#
_symmetry.space_group_name_H-M   'P 1'
#
loop_
_entity.id
_entity.type
_entity.pdbx_description
1 polymer ?
#
loop_
_entity_poly.entity_id
_entity_poly.type
_entity_poly.pdbx_seq_one_letter_code
_entity_poly.pdbx_strand_id
1 'polypeptide(L)'
;MTGILLQFQTGLLREHFQIESEDLSLLRLRQEAVNFVNKHYPKQHLGDRLADHILLYKHDPRSVNILQLIQSADEINEGSLLEIVISPCPQHERVVVHPHTLYVHSYKTPTFCDFCGELLFGLVKQGLKCQGEKGCGLNYHKRCASKIPNNCSGSKQRRPSAIPLSPRNSVGFQV
;
A
#
# COMPACT_ATOMS: atom_id res chain seq x y z
N MET A 1 32.33 15.30 0.63
CA MET A 1 31.41 14.33 1.27
C MET A 1 30.07 15.04 1.45
N THR A 2 29.11 14.79 0.56
CA THR A 2 27.79 15.43 0.59
C THR A 2 26.81 14.49 1.27
N GLY A 3 26.55 14.71 2.55
CA GLY A 3 25.47 14.03 3.28
C GLY A 3 24.13 14.70 3.01
N ILE A 4 23.05 13.94 3.17
CA ILE A 4 21.68 14.45 3.11
C ILE A 4 21.07 14.55 4.51
N LEU A 5 20.32 15.63 4.78
CA LEU A 5 19.60 15.85 6.03
C LEU A 5 18.17 15.30 5.90
N LEU A 6 17.80 14.40 6.79
CA LEU A 6 16.48 13.76 6.83
C LEU A 6 15.82 13.97 8.20
N GLN A 7 14.51 13.75 8.26
CA GLN A 7 13.74 13.78 9.50
C GLN A 7 13.10 12.42 9.76
N PHE A 8 13.28 11.86 10.96
CA PHE A 8 12.46 10.76 11.45
C PHE A 8 11.34 11.28 12.32
N GLN A 9 10.17 10.65 12.21
CA GLN A 9 9.03 10.88 13.07
C GLN A 9 8.44 9.56 13.56
N THR A 10 8.05 9.52 14.83
CA THR A 10 7.17 8.47 15.36
C THR A 10 6.22 9.06 16.38
N GLY A 11 4.91 8.92 16.15
CA GLY A 11 3.90 9.57 16.97
C GLY A 11 4.08 11.10 16.98
N LEU A 12 4.47 11.67 18.13
CA LEU A 12 4.72 13.11 18.29
C LEU A 12 6.21 13.47 18.33
N LEU A 13 7.10 12.48 18.31
CA LEU A 13 8.54 12.69 18.36
C LEU A 13 9.05 12.87 16.94
N ARG A 14 9.86 13.92 16.73
CA ARG A 14 10.54 14.18 15.47
C ARG A 14 11.98 14.58 15.72
N GLU A 15 12.93 13.94 15.04
CA GLU A 15 14.35 14.31 15.10
C GLU A 15 14.97 14.33 13.70
N HIS A 16 16.02 15.14 13.55
CA HIS A 16 16.80 15.19 12.32
C HIS A 16 17.97 14.22 12.43
N PHE A 17 18.37 13.65 11.30
CA PHE A 17 19.60 12.87 11.18
C PHE A 17 20.25 13.11 9.83
N GLN A 18 21.57 12.93 9.78
CA GLN A 18 22.35 13.02 8.54
C GLN A 18 22.80 11.64 8.12
N ILE A 19 22.75 11.38 6.83
CA ILE A 19 23.25 10.15 6.21
C ILE A 19 24.08 10.52 5.00
N GLU A 20 25.22 9.84 4.81
CA GLU A 20 26.04 10.05 3.62
C GLU A 20 25.31 9.53 2.38
N SER A 21 25.38 10.26 1.27
CA SER A 21 24.68 9.88 0.03
C SER A 21 25.11 8.49 -0.48
N GLU A 22 26.36 8.11 -0.23
CA GLU A 22 26.92 6.80 -0.63
C GLU A 22 26.35 5.64 0.22
N ASP A 23 25.95 5.93 1.46
CA ASP A 23 25.38 4.96 2.40
C ASP A 23 23.85 4.89 2.36
N LEU A 24 23.22 5.71 1.51
CA LEU A 24 21.77 5.81 1.43
C LEU A 24 21.15 4.52 0.89
N SER A 25 20.74 3.65 1.81
CA SER A 25 20.06 2.40 1.51
C SER A 25 18.91 2.17 2.49
N LEU A 26 17.89 1.42 2.06
CA LEU A 26 16.77 1.07 2.96
C LEU A 26 17.23 0.24 4.15
N LEU A 27 18.31 -0.53 4.03
CA LEU A 27 18.88 -1.27 5.15
C LEU A 27 19.43 -0.30 6.19
N ARG A 28 20.25 0.66 5.74
CA ARG A 28 20.84 1.67 6.62
C ARG A 28 19.78 2.54 7.30
N LEU A 29 18.77 2.97 6.55
CA LEU A 29 17.64 3.75 7.09
C LEU A 29 16.84 2.98 8.13
N ARG A 30 16.60 1.67 7.93
CA ARG A 30 15.96 0.82 8.95
C ARG A 30 16.81 0.71 10.21
N GLN A 31 18.13 0.56 10.08
CA GLN A 31 19.04 0.54 11.24
C GLN A 31 18.98 1.86 12.02
N GLU A 32 19.01 3.01 11.33
CA GLU A 32 18.88 4.30 12.01
C GLU A 32 17.49 4.51 12.64
N ALA A 33 16.43 3.98 12.01
CA ALA A 33 15.10 3.98 12.60
C ALA A 33 15.03 3.10 13.87
N VAL A 34 15.69 1.94 13.89
CA VAL A 34 15.84 1.11 15.09
C VAL A 34 16.55 1.88 16.20
N ASN A 35 17.66 2.55 15.87
CA ASN A 35 18.42 3.36 16.84
C ASN A 35 17.55 4.47 17.43
N PHE A 36 16.80 5.17 16.58
CA PHE A 36 15.87 6.21 16.99
C PHE A 36 14.76 5.67 17.91
N VAL A 37 14.11 4.55 17.54
CA VAL A 37 13.06 3.93 18.36
C VAL A 37 13.62 3.46 19.69
N ASN A 38 14.77 2.79 19.72
CA ASN A 38 15.39 2.30 20.95
C ASN A 38 15.82 3.44 21.89
N LYS A 39 16.28 4.56 21.33
CA LYS A 39 16.63 5.76 22.09
C LYS A 39 15.42 6.35 22.81
N HIS A 40 14.26 6.41 22.16
CA HIS A 40 13.05 7.05 22.70
C HIS A 40 12.11 6.09 23.44
N TYR A 41 12.16 4.78 23.15
CA TYR A 41 11.32 3.74 23.76
C TYR A 41 12.14 2.53 24.23
N PRO A 42 13.10 2.71 25.16
CA PRO A 42 14.08 1.68 25.54
C PRO A 42 13.50 0.44 26.24
N LYS A 43 12.21 0.45 26.64
CA LYS A 43 11.56 -0.66 27.36
C LYS A 43 10.79 -1.63 26.47
N GLN A 44 10.81 -1.48 25.14
CA GLN A 44 10.09 -2.40 24.26
C GLN A 44 10.81 -3.75 24.14
N HIS A 45 10.06 -4.84 24.32
CA HIS A 45 10.57 -6.23 24.29
C HIS A 45 10.83 -6.76 22.87
N LEU A 46 10.96 -5.88 21.86
CA LEU A 46 11.02 -6.30 20.46
C LEU A 46 12.43 -6.72 20.00
N GLY A 47 13.47 -6.41 20.79
CA GLY A 47 14.84 -6.94 20.63
C GLY A 47 15.44 -6.75 19.23
N ASP A 48 16.37 -7.65 18.87
CA ASP A 48 17.12 -7.65 17.60
C ASP A 48 16.23 -7.77 16.34
N ARG A 49 14.96 -8.13 16.51
CA ARG A 49 14.01 -8.30 15.39
C ARG A 49 13.23 -7.03 15.06
N LEU A 50 13.37 -5.95 15.82
CA LEU A 50 12.64 -4.69 15.57
C LEU A 50 12.82 -4.16 14.13
N ALA A 51 14.00 -4.37 13.52
CA ALA A 51 14.26 -4.01 12.13
C ALA A 51 13.27 -4.67 11.14
N ASP A 52 12.84 -5.91 11.42
CA ASP A 52 11.88 -6.65 10.59
C ASP A 52 10.45 -6.11 10.74
N HIS A 53 10.18 -5.34 11.79
CA HIS A 53 8.84 -4.83 12.12
C HIS A 53 8.65 -3.33 11.79
N ILE A 54 9.72 -2.57 11.60
CA ILE A 54 9.67 -1.14 11.27
C ILE A 54 9.29 -0.94 9.80
N LEU A 55 8.25 -0.17 9.49
CA LEU A 55 8.03 0.42 8.17
C LEU A 55 8.45 1.88 8.13
N LEU A 56 8.94 2.30 6.97
CA LEU A 56 9.26 3.69 6.69
C LEU A 56 8.29 4.22 5.63
N TYR A 57 7.56 5.28 5.97
CA TYR A 57 6.70 6.00 5.05
C TYR A 57 7.27 7.39 4.80
N LYS A 58 7.29 7.83 3.56
CA LYS A 58 7.49 9.23 3.22
C LYS A 58 6.19 9.98 3.53
N HIS A 59 6.31 11.03 4.33
CA HIS A 59 5.19 11.87 4.71
C HIS A 59 5.13 13.09 3.78
N ASP A 60 4.11 13.15 2.92
CA ASP A 60 3.83 14.30 2.06
C ASP A 60 2.40 14.83 2.32
N PRO A 61 2.25 15.92 3.11
CA PRO A 61 0.94 16.48 3.42
C PRO A 61 0.24 17.12 2.21
N ARG A 62 0.94 17.27 1.07
CA ARG A 62 0.36 17.79 -0.18
C ARG A 62 -0.19 16.67 -1.07
N SER A 63 0.17 15.43 -0.80
CA SER A 63 -0.33 14.26 -1.50
C SER A 63 -1.67 13.81 -0.92
N VAL A 64 -2.60 13.37 -1.78
CA VAL A 64 -3.85 12.72 -1.35
C VAL A 64 -3.62 11.45 -0.54
N ASN A 65 -2.47 10.80 -0.75
CA ASN A 65 -1.97 9.74 0.10
C ASN A 65 -0.81 10.30 0.93
N ILE A 66 -1.12 10.79 2.13
CA ILE A 66 -0.18 11.52 3.00
C ILE A 66 1.01 10.65 3.42
N LEU A 67 0.79 9.33 3.59
CA LEU A 67 1.83 8.37 3.96
C LEU A 67 2.09 7.41 2.80
N GLN A 68 3.25 7.54 2.18
CA GLN A 68 3.67 6.73 1.05
C GLN A 68 4.75 5.73 1.49
N LEU A 69 4.50 4.44 1.37
CA LEU A 69 5.46 3.42 1.76
C LEU A 69 6.71 3.53 0.88
N ILE A 70 7.88 3.59 1.50
CA ILE A 70 9.15 3.70 0.79
C ILE A 70 9.60 2.31 0.34
N GLN A 71 9.77 2.12 -0.97
CA GLN A 71 10.17 0.85 -1.57
C GLN A 71 11.60 0.87 -2.12
N SER A 72 12.10 2.06 -2.47
CA SER A 72 13.50 2.31 -2.86
C SER A 72 14.08 3.53 -2.13
N ALA A 73 15.40 3.55 -1.99
CA ALA A 73 16.13 4.72 -1.51
C ALA A 73 15.98 5.94 -2.45
N ASP A 74 15.72 5.71 -3.75
CA ASP A 74 15.56 6.77 -4.76
C ASP A 74 14.36 7.69 -4.51
N GLU A 75 13.40 7.27 -3.69
CA GLU A 75 12.21 8.06 -3.35
C GLU A 75 12.51 9.15 -2.30
N ILE A 76 13.69 9.08 -1.68
CA ILE A 76 14.13 9.91 -0.56
C ILE A 76 14.97 11.06 -1.10
N ASN A 77 14.65 12.24 -0.62
CA ASN A 77 15.31 13.49 -1.03
C ASN A 77 15.74 14.27 0.23
N GLU A 78 16.65 15.21 0.04
CA GLU A 78 17.02 16.19 1.08
C GLU A 78 15.77 16.78 1.76
N GLY A 79 15.75 16.78 3.09
CA GLY A 79 14.65 17.28 3.89
C GLY A 79 13.41 16.38 3.94
N SER A 80 13.47 15.14 3.42
CA SER A 80 12.33 14.22 3.49
C SER A 80 11.98 13.88 4.94
N LEU A 81 10.68 13.89 5.23
CA LEU A 81 10.11 13.44 6.49
C LEU A 81 9.71 11.98 6.37
N LEU A 82 10.34 11.13 7.19
CA LEU A 82 10.15 9.69 7.22
C LEU A 82 9.40 9.31 8.50
N GLU A 83 8.16 8.83 8.34
CA GLU A 83 7.34 8.30 9.43
C GLU A 83 7.71 6.84 9.69
N ILE A 84 8.09 6.55 10.94
CA ILE A 84 8.43 5.21 11.43
C ILE A 84 7.17 4.58 12.03
N VAL A 85 6.72 3.48 11.42
CA VAL A 85 5.54 2.72 11.86
C VAL A 85 5.96 1.32 12.28
N ILE A 86 5.73 0.97 13.54
CA ILE A 86 6.01 -0.38 14.06
C ILE A 86 4.84 -1.30 13.75
N SER A 87 5.13 -2.46 13.18
CA SER A 87 4.15 -3.46 12.79
C SER A 87 4.03 -4.61 13.78
N PRO A 88 2.82 -5.18 13.95
CA PRO A 88 2.67 -6.47 14.63
C PRO A 88 3.20 -7.66 13.81
N CYS A 89 3.36 -7.53 12.48
CA CYS A 89 3.80 -8.60 11.56
C CYS A 89 5.08 -8.18 10.80
N PRO A 90 6.09 -9.06 10.66
CA PRO A 90 7.35 -8.73 10.01
C PRO A 90 7.17 -8.42 8.52
N GLN A 91 8.02 -7.55 7.97
CA GLN A 91 7.93 -7.05 6.60
C GLN A 91 7.93 -8.16 5.53
N HIS A 92 8.63 -9.26 5.76
CA HIS A 92 8.76 -10.35 4.79
C HIS A 92 7.44 -11.11 4.57
N GLU A 93 6.46 -10.94 5.46
CA GLU A 93 5.09 -11.49 5.34
C GLU A 93 4.07 -10.44 4.89
N ARG A 94 4.49 -9.19 4.68
CA ARG A 94 3.58 -8.12 4.30
C ARG A 94 3.30 -8.08 2.81
N VAL A 95 2.02 -8.20 2.50
CA VAL A 95 1.45 -7.89 1.19
C VAL A 95 1.58 -6.39 0.93
N VAL A 96 2.30 -6.02 -0.11
CA VAL A 96 2.35 -4.63 -0.61
C VAL A 96 0.93 -4.19 -0.99
N VAL A 97 0.44 -3.17 -0.30
CA VAL A 97 -0.91 -2.60 -0.51
C VAL A 97 -0.82 -1.62 -1.67
N HIS A 98 -1.01 -2.11 -2.90
CA HIS A 98 -1.06 -1.27 -4.09
C HIS A 98 -2.52 -0.88 -4.39
N PRO A 99 -2.92 0.39 -4.32
CA PRO A 99 -4.29 0.78 -4.67
C PRO A 99 -4.56 0.59 -6.17
N HIS A 100 -5.82 0.37 -6.52
CA HIS A 100 -6.22 0.27 -7.93
C HIS A 100 -6.32 1.65 -8.59
N THR A 101 -5.59 1.87 -9.68
CA THR A 101 -5.73 3.07 -10.52
C THR A 101 -6.90 2.90 -11.49
N LEU A 102 -8.09 3.36 -11.09
CA LEU A 102 -9.34 3.15 -11.81
C LEU A 102 -9.65 4.29 -12.80
N TYR A 103 -10.08 3.94 -14.02
CA TYR A 103 -10.60 4.88 -15.01
C TYR A 103 -11.94 4.41 -15.58
N VAL A 104 -12.77 5.36 -16.02
CA VAL A 104 -14.07 5.06 -16.64
C VAL A 104 -13.85 4.40 -18.01
N HIS A 105 -14.49 3.26 -18.22
CA HIS A 105 -14.32 2.46 -19.44
C HIS A 105 -15.68 2.06 -20.03
N SER A 106 -15.76 2.07 -21.37
CA SER A 106 -16.89 1.57 -22.14
C SER A 106 -16.59 0.15 -22.66
N TYR A 107 -17.38 -0.82 -22.25
CA TYR A 107 -17.17 -2.23 -22.60
C TYR A 107 -17.89 -2.60 -23.90
N LYS A 108 -17.21 -3.35 -24.78
CA LYS A 108 -17.75 -3.83 -26.05
C LYS A 108 -18.48 -5.18 -25.94
N THR A 109 -18.30 -5.88 -24.82
CA THR A 109 -18.89 -7.20 -24.53
C THR A 109 -19.48 -7.20 -23.12
N PRO A 110 -20.47 -8.07 -22.84
CA PRO A 110 -20.98 -8.26 -21.47
C PRO A 110 -19.83 -8.54 -20.51
N THR A 111 -19.62 -7.64 -19.56
CA THR A 111 -18.49 -7.69 -18.62
C THR A 111 -19.04 -7.61 -17.21
N PHE A 112 -18.50 -8.43 -16.31
CA PHE A 112 -18.94 -8.53 -14.92
C PHE A 112 -17.98 -7.78 -13.99
N CYS A 113 -18.51 -7.28 -12.89
CA CYS A 113 -17.73 -6.67 -11.83
C CYS A 113 -16.90 -7.73 -11.10
N ASP A 114 -15.60 -7.50 -11.00
CA ASP A 114 -14.66 -8.36 -10.28
C ASP A 114 -14.82 -8.32 -8.76
N PHE A 115 -15.59 -7.37 -8.23
CA PHE A 115 -15.90 -7.27 -6.81
C PHE A 115 -17.22 -7.95 -6.42
N CYS A 116 -18.34 -7.60 -7.08
CA CYS A 116 -19.67 -8.14 -6.71
C CYS A 116 -20.17 -9.28 -7.61
N GLY A 117 -19.49 -9.57 -8.73
CA GLY A 117 -19.89 -10.63 -9.65
C GLY A 117 -21.07 -10.30 -10.56
N GLU A 118 -21.70 -9.13 -10.41
CA GLU A 118 -22.85 -8.73 -11.24
C GLU A 118 -22.43 -8.04 -12.55
N LEU A 119 -23.34 -8.03 -13.51
CA LEU A 119 -23.11 -7.44 -14.84
C LEU A 119 -22.92 -5.92 -14.77
N LEU A 120 -21.98 -5.39 -15.55
CA LEU A 120 -21.82 -3.95 -15.79
C LEU A 120 -22.84 -3.49 -16.84
N PHE A 121 -24.00 -3.04 -16.39
CA PHE A 121 -25.11 -2.66 -17.26
C PHE A 121 -24.97 -1.24 -17.84
N GLY A 122 -25.54 -1.02 -19.03
CA GLY A 122 -25.63 0.28 -19.70
C GLY A 122 -24.99 0.30 -21.09
N LEU A 123 -25.30 1.34 -21.88
CA LEU A 123 -24.83 1.48 -23.26
C LEU A 123 -23.37 1.94 -23.36
N VAL A 124 -22.93 2.85 -22.49
CA VAL A 124 -21.57 3.39 -22.46
C VAL A 124 -21.12 3.67 -21.02
N LYS A 125 -19.80 3.74 -20.77
CA LYS A 125 -19.22 4.09 -19.46
C LYS A 125 -19.82 3.28 -18.30
N GLN A 126 -20.07 1.99 -18.54
CA GLN A 126 -20.79 1.09 -17.64
C GLN A 126 -20.05 0.90 -16.31
N GLY A 127 -18.72 1.02 -16.34
CA GLY A 127 -17.89 0.77 -15.17
C GLY A 127 -16.54 1.43 -15.22
N LEU A 128 -15.72 0.99 -14.28
CA LEU A 128 -14.34 1.36 -14.09
C LEU A 128 -13.45 0.19 -14.47
N LYS A 129 -12.23 0.48 -14.93
CA LYS A 129 -11.21 -0.52 -15.19
C LYS A 129 -9.91 -0.08 -14.52
N CYS A 130 -9.19 -1.01 -13.92
CA CYS A 130 -7.85 -0.73 -13.41
C CYS A 130 -6.86 -0.62 -14.59
N GLN A 131 -5.97 0.39 -14.57
CA GLN A 131 -4.97 0.62 -15.62
C GLN A 131 -4.16 -0.66 -15.86
N GLY A 132 -4.15 -1.18 -17.10
CA GLY A 132 -3.82 -2.59 -17.36
C GLY A 132 -2.33 -2.93 -17.43
N GLU A 133 -1.48 -2.08 -18.02
CA GLU A 133 -0.04 -2.38 -18.13
C GLU A 133 0.74 -2.07 -16.84
N LYS A 134 0.17 -1.23 -15.96
CA LYS A 134 0.71 -0.86 -14.65
C LYS A 134 -0.20 -1.28 -13.49
N GLY A 135 -1.17 -2.16 -13.72
CA GLY A 135 -2.20 -2.52 -12.75
C GLY A 135 -2.97 -3.77 -13.17
N CYS A 136 -3.91 -4.22 -12.33
CA CYS A 136 -4.45 -5.58 -12.44
C CYS A 136 -5.37 -5.85 -13.64
N GLY A 137 -5.86 -4.80 -14.31
CA GLY A 137 -6.80 -4.92 -15.44
C GLY A 137 -8.23 -5.37 -15.09
N LEU A 138 -8.57 -5.48 -13.81
CA LEU A 138 -9.90 -5.84 -13.31
C LEU A 138 -10.92 -4.72 -13.54
N ASN A 139 -12.20 -5.09 -13.54
CA ASN A 139 -13.35 -4.29 -13.92
C ASN A 139 -14.31 -4.14 -12.74
N TYR A 140 -14.83 -2.94 -12.49
CA TYR A 140 -15.64 -2.66 -11.31
C TYR A 140 -16.81 -1.74 -11.62
N HIS A 141 -17.91 -1.85 -10.87
CA HIS A 141 -18.94 -0.80 -10.89
C HIS A 141 -18.42 0.48 -10.21
N LYS A 142 -18.99 1.62 -10.58
CA LYS A 142 -18.78 2.89 -9.86
C LYS A 142 -19.12 2.79 -8.38
N ARG A 143 -20.23 2.08 -8.04
CA ARG A 143 -20.66 1.82 -6.65
C ARG A 143 -19.76 0.86 -5.87
N CYS A 144 -18.97 0.05 -6.57
CA CYS A 144 -18.06 -0.91 -5.94
C CYS A 144 -16.70 -0.26 -5.65
N ALA A 145 -16.34 0.84 -6.32
CA ALA A 145 -15.05 1.50 -6.24
C ALA A 145 -14.55 1.72 -4.79
N SER A 146 -15.44 2.23 -3.92
CA SER A 146 -15.12 2.52 -2.52
C SER A 146 -15.01 1.29 -1.62
N LYS A 147 -15.44 0.11 -2.09
CA LYS A 147 -15.45 -1.15 -1.33
C LYS A 147 -14.30 -2.08 -1.71
N ILE A 148 -13.51 -1.73 -2.73
CA ILE A 148 -12.43 -2.56 -3.24
C ILE A 148 -11.23 -2.44 -2.29
N PRO A 149 -10.61 -3.55 -1.87
CA PRO A 149 -9.37 -3.53 -1.11
C PRO A 149 -8.20 -2.94 -1.92
N ASN A 150 -7.26 -2.26 -1.26
CA ASN A 150 -6.10 -1.65 -1.90
C ASN A 150 -4.96 -2.66 -2.20
N ASN A 151 -5.28 -3.80 -2.82
CA ASN A 151 -4.33 -4.89 -3.05
C ASN A 151 -4.18 -5.26 -4.54
N CYS A 152 -4.08 -4.25 -5.41
CA CYS A 152 -3.84 -4.39 -6.84
C CYS A 152 -2.55 -5.19 -7.11
N SER A 153 -2.65 -6.26 -7.89
CA SER A 153 -1.54 -7.15 -8.20
C SER A 153 -0.49 -6.58 -9.15
N GLY A 154 -0.66 -5.35 -9.67
CA GLY A 154 0.25 -4.70 -10.64
C GLY A 154 0.38 -5.42 -12.00
N SER A 155 -0.22 -6.60 -12.13
CA SER A 155 -0.08 -7.53 -13.25
C SER A 155 -1.45 -7.99 -13.72
N LYS A 156 -1.61 -8.12 -15.04
CA LYS A 156 -2.84 -8.55 -15.69
C LYS A 156 -3.17 -10.00 -15.31
N GLN A 157 -3.95 -10.18 -14.25
CA GLN A 157 -4.48 -11.48 -13.87
C GLN A 157 -5.50 -11.91 -14.93
N ARG A 158 -5.18 -12.92 -15.74
CA ARG A 158 -6.21 -13.63 -16.51
C ARG A 158 -6.99 -14.47 -15.50
N ARG A 159 -8.28 -14.17 -15.32
CA ARG A 159 -9.19 -15.09 -14.61
C ARG A 159 -9.02 -16.49 -15.23
N PRO A 160 -8.72 -17.55 -14.46
CA PRO A 160 -9.00 -18.90 -14.89
C PRO A 160 -10.51 -19.01 -15.12
N SER A 161 -10.93 -19.50 -16.28
CA SER A 161 -12.33 -19.54 -16.74
C SER A 161 -13.24 -20.49 -15.94
N ALA A 162 -12.85 -20.93 -14.75
CA ALA A 162 -13.60 -21.89 -13.95
C ALA A 162 -13.33 -21.69 -12.45
N ILE A 163 -14.18 -20.92 -11.78
CA ILE A 163 -14.43 -21.11 -10.34
C ILE A 163 -15.95 -21.27 -10.20
N PRO A 164 -16.44 -22.40 -9.65
CA PRO A 164 -17.87 -22.61 -9.43
C PRO A 164 -18.41 -21.60 -8.43
N LEU A 165 -19.61 -21.09 -8.70
CA LEU A 165 -20.42 -20.29 -7.79
C LEU A 165 -20.58 -21.03 -6.45
N SER A 166 -20.04 -20.50 -5.35
CA SER A 166 -20.55 -20.88 -4.02
C SER A 166 -21.66 -19.89 -3.64
N PRO A 167 -22.89 -20.36 -3.35
CA PRO A 167 -23.96 -19.49 -2.89
C PRO A 167 -23.70 -19.08 -1.45
N ARG A 168 -23.76 -17.79 -1.18
CA ARG A 168 -23.63 -17.22 0.17
C ARG A 168 -24.95 -17.48 0.90
N ASN A 169 -24.91 -18.32 1.94
CA ASN A 169 -26.02 -18.57 2.86
C ASN A 169 -26.61 -17.24 3.36
N SER A 170 -27.83 -16.94 2.92
CA SER A 170 -28.73 -16.01 3.58
C SER A 170 -29.24 -16.67 4.86
N VAL A 171 -28.79 -16.16 6.01
CA VAL A 171 -29.40 -16.47 7.31
C VAL A 171 -30.80 -15.86 7.31
N GLY A 172 -31.80 -16.70 7.07
CA GLY A 172 -33.21 -16.35 7.26
C GLY A 172 -33.57 -16.45 8.75
N PHE A 173 -34.14 -15.36 9.28
CA PHE A 173 -34.86 -15.35 10.54
C PHE A 173 -36.00 -16.38 10.49
N GLN A 174 -36.07 -17.26 11.49
CA GLN A 174 -37.25 -18.09 11.75
C GLN A 174 -38.29 -17.26 12.50
N VAL A 175 -39.53 -17.34 12.05
CA VAL A 175 -40.73 -17.10 12.86
C VAL A 175 -41.29 -18.47 13.22
#